data_AF-A0A537MBP5-F1
#
_entry.id   AF-A0A537MBP5-F1
#
_cell.length_a   1.000
_cell.length_b   1.000
_cell.length_c   1.000
_cell.angle_alpha   90.00
_cell.angle_beta   90.00
_cell.angle_gamma   90.00
#
_symmetry.space_group_name_H-M   'P 1'
#
loop_
_entity.id
_entity.type
_entity.pdbx_description
1 polymer ?
#
loop_
_entity_poly.entity_id
_entity_poly.type
_entity_poly.pdbx_seq_one_letter_code
_entity_poly.pdbx_strand_id
1 'polypeptide(L)'
;LDAALAAVDDNTAGFLVEPVQGEGGIRPASTEFMQGLRAICDERDLMLVLDEVQCGVARTGRLYAYEHYGIEPDILASAKGIGGGFPMGACLATEKAAAGMVIGTHGSTYGGNPLAMAAGQAVFDVILEPGFLEQVRSTGERLRGALEQMIPNHDHLFESVRGLGLMLGVKMKTDSRAFVTYLRDHGLLTVAAGDNVMRVLPPLTIEESHITEFVERLSEAARHYEVPQAA
;
A
#
# COMPACT_ATOMS: atom_id res chain seq x y z
N LEU A 1 14.93 5.28 12.29
CA LEU A 1 14.36 5.55 13.63
C LEU A 1 15.10 6.71 14.27
N ASP A 2 16.42 6.63 14.42
CA ASP A 2 17.25 7.67 15.06
C ASP A 2 16.98 9.09 14.55
N ALA A 3 16.90 9.27 13.22
CA ALA A 3 16.58 10.57 12.64
C ALA A 3 15.18 11.10 13.03
N ALA A 4 14.20 10.21 13.20
CA ALA A 4 12.86 10.58 13.65
C ALA A 4 12.86 10.97 15.13
N LEU A 5 13.59 10.22 15.96
CA LEU A 5 13.73 10.52 17.40
C LEU A 5 14.48 11.84 17.62
N ALA A 6 15.55 12.09 16.86
CA ALA A 6 16.34 13.32 16.94
C ALA A 6 15.57 14.57 16.52
N ALA A 7 14.48 14.41 15.76
CA ALA A 7 13.62 15.51 15.32
C ALA A 7 12.53 15.89 16.36
N VAL A 8 12.37 15.12 17.44
CA VAL A 8 11.38 15.39 18.49
C VAL A 8 11.86 16.51 19.40
N ASP A 9 11.06 17.56 19.49
CA ASP A 9 11.21 18.67 20.44
C ASP A 9 9.89 18.98 21.16
N ASP A 10 9.89 20.03 21.97
CA ASP A 10 8.72 20.43 22.77
C ASP A 10 7.55 20.97 21.93
N ASN A 11 7.74 21.22 20.63
CA ASN A 11 6.70 21.68 19.71
C ASN A 11 6.19 20.58 18.78
N THR A 12 6.71 19.36 18.92
CA THR A 12 6.32 18.23 18.10
C THR A 12 4.94 17.71 18.54
N ALA A 13 4.00 17.60 17.59
CA ALA A 13 2.66 17.08 17.88
C ALA A 13 2.54 15.54 17.67
N GLY A 14 3.40 14.97 16.83
CA GLY A 14 3.26 13.59 16.41
C GLY A 14 3.99 13.25 15.11
N PHE A 15 3.80 12.02 14.67
CA PHE A 15 4.31 11.50 13.41
C PHE A 15 3.16 11.15 12.47
N LEU A 16 3.29 11.47 11.20
CA LEU A 16 2.42 10.98 10.11
C LEU A 16 3.26 10.11 9.19
N VAL A 17 2.95 8.81 9.11
CA VAL A 17 3.73 7.87 8.29
C VAL A 17 2.84 6.90 7.52
N GLU A 18 3.29 6.50 6.34
CA GLU A 18 2.71 5.35 5.63
C GLU A 18 3.38 4.07 6.17
N PRO A 19 2.63 3.05 6.65
CA PRO A 19 3.22 1.77 7.03
C PRO A 19 3.90 1.04 5.87
N VAL A 20 3.45 1.29 4.63
CA VAL A 20 4.12 0.92 3.39
C VAL A 20 4.08 2.13 2.46
N GLN A 21 5.22 2.75 2.19
CA GLN A 21 5.26 3.87 1.25
C GLN A 21 4.96 3.37 -0.16
N GLY A 22 3.82 3.79 -0.70
CA GLY A 22 3.31 3.32 -1.98
C GLY A 22 4.03 3.98 -3.15
N GLU A 23 3.82 5.28 -3.32
CA GLU A 23 4.44 6.08 -4.38
C GLU A 23 5.97 6.17 -4.23
N GLY A 24 6.48 6.00 -2.99
CA GLY A 24 7.91 5.98 -2.67
C GLY A 24 8.67 4.72 -3.11
N GLY A 25 8.00 3.80 -3.82
CA GLY A 25 8.63 2.59 -4.38
C GLY A 25 8.29 1.29 -3.64
N ILE A 26 7.06 1.17 -3.10
CA ILE A 26 6.61 -0.01 -2.34
C ILE A 26 7.61 -0.39 -1.24
N ARG A 27 7.74 0.47 -0.23
CA ARG A 27 8.70 0.32 0.86
C ARG A 27 7.98 0.06 2.18
N PRO A 28 7.83 -1.20 2.61
CA PRO A 28 7.38 -1.51 3.95
C PRO A 28 8.35 -0.91 4.98
N ALA A 29 7.81 -0.32 6.03
CA ALA A 29 8.60 0.07 7.19
C ALA A 29 9.18 -1.16 7.89
N SER A 30 10.29 -1.00 8.61
CA SER A 30 10.77 -2.07 9.49
C SER A 30 9.93 -2.12 10.77
N THR A 31 9.83 -3.29 11.38
CA THR A 31 9.12 -3.47 12.65
C THR A 31 9.72 -2.59 13.75
N GLU A 32 11.05 -2.51 13.82
CA GLU A 32 11.77 -1.67 14.78
C GLU A 32 11.43 -0.19 14.60
N PHE A 33 11.29 0.27 13.35
CA PHE A 33 10.90 1.65 13.06
C PHE A 33 9.48 1.94 13.55
N MET A 34 8.51 1.11 13.19
CA MET A 34 7.10 1.33 13.53
C MET A 34 6.85 1.23 15.05
N GLN A 35 7.42 0.22 15.69
CA GLN A 35 7.33 0.05 17.15
C GLN A 35 8.08 1.16 17.89
N GLY A 36 9.24 1.59 17.37
CA GLY A 36 9.98 2.72 17.92
C GLY A 36 9.20 4.04 17.87
N LEU A 37 8.50 4.32 16.76
CA LEU A 37 7.61 5.48 16.64
C LEU A 37 6.44 5.42 17.63
N ARG A 38 5.80 4.26 17.77
CA ARG A 38 4.74 4.08 18.76
C ARG A 38 5.23 4.34 20.18
N ALA A 39 6.38 3.75 20.55
CA ALA A 39 6.95 3.90 21.88
C ALA A 39 7.28 5.35 22.24
N ILE A 40 7.90 6.11 21.33
CA ILE A 40 8.20 7.54 21.59
C ILE A 40 6.93 8.38 21.66
N CYS A 41 5.89 8.06 20.87
CA CYS A 41 4.60 8.74 20.98
C CYS A 41 3.97 8.52 22.36
N ASP A 42 4.04 7.31 22.89
CA ASP A 42 3.51 7.00 24.23
C ASP A 42 4.31 7.69 25.33
N GLU A 43 5.65 7.70 25.22
CA GLU A 43 6.55 8.34 26.18
C GLU A 43 6.36 9.86 26.25
N ARG A 44 6.16 10.51 25.09
CA ARG A 44 6.18 11.97 24.95
C ARG A 44 4.81 12.59 24.74
N ASP A 45 3.74 11.81 24.91
CA ASP A 45 2.35 12.23 24.71
C ASP A 45 2.08 12.78 23.29
N LEU A 46 2.72 12.18 22.28
CA LEU A 46 2.56 12.54 20.88
C LEU A 46 1.51 11.66 20.19
N MET A 47 1.05 12.08 19.02
CA MET A 47 0.14 11.30 18.19
C MET A 47 0.89 10.49 17.13
N LEU A 48 0.55 9.21 16.99
CA LEU A 48 0.93 8.43 15.81
C LEU A 48 -0.22 8.39 14.81
N VAL A 49 -0.01 9.00 13.65
CA VAL A 49 -0.95 9.01 12.53
C VAL A 49 -0.44 8.07 11.44
N LEU A 50 -1.26 7.10 11.04
CA LEU A 50 -0.95 6.20 9.94
C LEU A 50 -1.79 6.54 8.71
N ASP A 51 -1.11 6.86 7.61
CA ASP A 51 -1.73 6.91 6.30
C ASP A 51 -1.81 5.50 5.73
N GLU A 52 -3.01 4.92 5.83
CA GLU A 52 -3.34 3.60 5.33
C GLU A 52 -4.23 3.67 4.09
N VAL A 53 -4.28 4.83 3.42
CA VAL A 53 -5.13 5.04 2.24
C VAL A 53 -4.81 4.04 1.14
N GLN A 54 -3.52 3.70 0.94
CA GLN A 54 -3.13 2.71 -0.06
C GLN A 54 -2.90 1.30 0.52
N CYS A 55 -2.29 1.16 1.70
CA CYS A 55 -1.89 -0.13 2.26
C CYS A 55 -2.95 -0.80 3.16
N GLY A 56 -4.01 -0.07 3.52
CA GLY A 56 -5.12 -0.59 4.31
C GLY A 56 -6.14 -1.36 3.48
N VAL A 57 -7.25 -1.72 4.13
CA VAL A 57 -8.41 -2.39 3.53
C VAL A 57 -8.00 -3.66 2.79
N ALA A 58 -7.47 -4.63 3.53
CA ALA A 58 -7.05 -5.96 3.06
C ALA A 58 -5.84 -5.98 2.08
N ARG A 59 -5.37 -4.83 1.60
CA ARG A 59 -4.34 -4.73 0.55
C ARG A 59 -3.05 -5.48 0.89
N THR A 60 -2.61 -5.44 2.13
CA THR A 60 -1.38 -6.11 2.61
C THR A 60 -1.65 -7.50 3.20
N GLY A 61 -2.86 -8.05 3.06
CA GLY A 61 -3.26 -9.36 3.61
C GLY A 61 -3.72 -9.34 5.08
N ARG A 62 -3.74 -8.15 5.69
CA ARG A 62 -4.37 -7.79 6.97
C ARG A 62 -5.44 -6.74 6.71
N LEU A 63 -6.40 -6.57 7.61
CA LEU A 63 -7.44 -5.56 7.39
C LEU A 63 -6.81 -4.16 7.28
N TYR A 64 -5.89 -3.85 8.18
CA TYR A 64 -4.98 -2.71 8.07
C TYR A 64 -3.52 -3.14 8.30
N ALA A 65 -2.58 -2.42 7.69
CA ALA A 65 -1.18 -2.75 7.66
C ALA A 65 -0.49 -2.60 9.04
N TYR A 66 -1.01 -1.74 9.93
CA TYR A 66 -0.50 -1.61 11.30
C TYR A 66 -0.46 -2.95 12.04
N GLU A 67 -1.37 -3.87 11.73
CA GLU A 67 -1.48 -5.19 12.36
C GLU A 67 -0.22 -6.04 12.15
N HIS A 68 0.53 -5.82 11.06
CA HIS A 68 1.80 -6.50 10.83
C HIS A 68 2.87 -6.12 11.85
N TYR A 69 2.75 -4.94 12.47
CA TYR A 69 3.74 -4.38 13.39
C TYR A 69 3.35 -4.51 14.86
N GLY A 70 2.12 -4.94 15.15
CA GLY A 70 1.61 -5.12 16.52
C GLY A 70 1.50 -3.81 17.30
N ILE A 71 1.13 -2.72 16.63
CA ILE A 71 0.93 -1.39 17.22
C ILE A 71 -0.47 -0.88 16.91
N GLU A 72 -0.98 0.08 17.68
CA GLU A 72 -2.21 0.82 17.34
C GLU A 72 -1.89 2.31 17.11
N PRO A 73 -2.39 2.91 16.02
CA PRO A 73 -2.23 4.35 15.80
C PRO A 73 -3.28 5.15 16.58
N ASP A 74 -2.96 6.43 16.84
CA ASP A 74 -3.92 7.38 17.40
C ASP A 74 -4.94 7.84 16.35
N ILE A 75 -4.48 7.97 15.09
CA ILE A 75 -5.30 8.33 13.93
C ILE A 75 -4.92 7.44 12.74
N LEU A 76 -5.91 6.96 11.99
CA LEU A 76 -5.71 6.21 10.76
C LEU A 76 -6.52 6.82 9.62
N ALA A 77 -5.85 7.16 8.52
CA ALA A 77 -6.50 7.57 7.28
C ALA A 77 -6.77 6.36 6.39
N SER A 78 -8.00 6.20 5.91
CA SER A 78 -8.43 5.10 5.02
C SER A 78 -9.20 5.68 3.84
N ALA A 79 -8.91 5.23 2.62
CA ALA A 79 -9.67 5.57 1.41
C ALA A 79 -9.46 4.47 0.37
N LYS A 80 -9.54 4.79 -0.94
CA LYS A 80 -9.31 3.87 -2.07
C LYS A 80 -10.10 2.56 -1.95
N GLY A 81 -9.47 1.52 -1.38
CA GLY A 81 -10.07 0.20 -1.19
C GLY A 81 -11.39 0.25 -0.42
N ILE A 82 -11.53 1.16 0.54
CA ILE A 82 -12.74 1.26 1.39
C ILE A 82 -14.04 1.46 0.60
N GLY A 83 -13.97 2.15 -0.53
CA GLY A 83 -15.13 2.44 -1.38
C GLY A 83 -15.24 1.53 -2.60
N GLY A 84 -14.30 0.61 -2.82
CA GLY A 84 -14.33 -0.32 -3.95
C GLY A 84 -14.39 0.37 -5.33
N GLY A 85 -13.93 1.62 -5.43
CA GLY A 85 -14.04 2.45 -6.63
C GLY A 85 -15.02 3.63 -6.50
N PHE A 86 -15.94 3.62 -5.52
CA PHE A 86 -16.74 4.79 -5.16
C PHE A 86 -15.91 5.76 -4.30
N PRO A 87 -16.01 7.09 -4.50
CA PRO A 87 -15.26 8.06 -3.69
C PRO A 87 -15.71 8.04 -2.22
N MET A 88 -14.88 7.43 -1.38
CA MET A 88 -15.08 7.34 0.06
C MET A 88 -13.71 7.38 0.77
N GLY A 89 -13.67 8.11 1.88
CA GLY A 89 -12.55 8.12 2.81
C GLY A 89 -13.05 8.21 4.24
N ALA A 90 -12.21 7.77 5.18
CA ALA A 90 -12.48 7.77 6.60
C ALA A 90 -11.21 8.20 7.36
N CYS A 91 -11.43 8.92 8.46
CA CYS A 91 -10.41 9.21 9.47
C CYS A 91 -10.88 8.51 10.74
N LEU A 92 -10.20 7.42 11.11
CA LEU A 92 -10.43 6.72 12.37
C LEU A 92 -9.53 7.37 13.40
N ALA A 93 -10.04 7.60 14.61
CA ALA A 93 -9.28 8.22 15.68
C ALA A 93 -9.70 7.65 17.03
N THR A 94 -8.77 7.58 17.98
CA THR A 94 -9.09 7.34 19.39
C THR A 94 -9.88 8.51 19.98
N GLU A 95 -10.59 8.32 21.09
CA GLU A 95 -11.26 9.43 21.80
C GLU A 95 -10.30 10.57 22.13
N LYS A 96 -9.08 10.23 22.56
CA LYS A 96 -8.02 11.21 22.87
C LYS A 96 -7.66 12.03 21.64
N ALA A 97 -7.39 11.39 20.51
CA ALA A 97 -7.03 12.07 19.27
C ALA A 97 -8.19 12.90 18.68
N ALA A 98 -9.43 12.46 18.90
CA ALA A 98 -10.63 13.15 18.45
C ALA A 98 -11.11 14.27 19.39
N ALA A 99 -10.51 14.47 20.57
CA ALA A 99 -11.01 15.39 21.60
C ALA A 99 -11.17 16.85 21.11
N GLY A 100 -10.35 17.28 20.14
CA GLY A 100 -10.44 18.61 19.53
C GLY A 100 -11.55 18.75 18.47
N MET A 101 -12.15 17.66 18.02
CA MET A 101 -13.18 17.64 16.97
C MET A 101 -14.57 17.97 17.52
N VAL A 102 -14.75 19.21 17.94
CA VAL A 102 -16.04 19.73 18.43
C VAL A 102 -16.91 20.25 17.29
N ILE A 103 -18.19 20.52 17.58
CA ILE A 103 -19.15 21.07 16.62
C ILE A 103 -18.56 22.33 15.94
N GLY A 104 -18.54 22.32 14.61
CA GLY A 104 -18.04 23.43 13.79
C GLY A 104 -16.54 23.38 13.46
N THR A 105 -15.77 22.44 14.01
CA THR A 105 -14.32 22.33 13.74
C THR A 105 -14.02 21.86 12.32
N HIS A 106 -14.81 20.92 11.81
CA HIS A 106 -14.67 20.35 10.47
C HIS A 106 -16.03 19.93 9.93
N GLY A 107 -16.15 19.79 8.60
CA GLY A 107 -17.36 19.33 7.95
C GLY A 107 -17.14 19.04 6.47
N SER A 108 -18.03 18.25 5.89
CA SER A 108 -18.02 17.93 4.46
C SER A 108 -19.45 17.75 3.97
N THR A 109 -19.81 18.41 2.88
CA THR A 109 -21.16 18.31 2.28
C THR A 109 -21.51 16.89 1.84
N TYR A 110 -20.52 16.18 1.28
CA TYR A 110 -20.70 14.81 0.80
C TYR A 110 -20.13 13.74 1.74
N GLY A 111 -19.38 14.14 2.78
CA GLY A 111 -18.83 13.21 3.77
C GLY A 111 -19.95 12.51 4.53
N GLY A 112 -19.88 11.19 4.62
CA GLY A 112 -20.90 10.38 5.32
C GLY A 112 -22.24 10.26 4.59
N ASN A 113 -22.31 10.62 3.29
CA ASN A 113 -23.56 10.46 2.54
C ASN A 113 -23.98 8.98 2.46
N PRO A 114 -25.29 8.66 2.46
CA PRO A 114 -25.77 7.28 2.50
C PRO A 114 -25.32 6.39 1.34
N LEU A 115 -25.10 6.95 0.15
CA LEU A 115 -24.66 6.18 -1.01
C LEU A 115 -23.21 5.69 -0.83
N ALA A 116 -22.31 6.57 -0.36
CA ALA A 116 -20.94 6.18 -0.02
C ALA A 116 -20.93 5.14 1.11
N MET A 117 -21.77 5.31 2.14
CA MET A 117 -21.83 4.35 3.25
C MET A 117 -22.33 2.97 2.78
N ALA A 118 -23.33 2.92 1.92
CA ALA A 118 -23.81 1.65 1.35
C ALA A 118 -22.75 0.96 0.47
N ALA A 119 -22.01 1.73 -0.35
CA ALA A 119 -20.90 1.20 -1.14
C ALA A 119 -19.79 0.63 -0.26
N GLY A 120 -19.38 1.37 0.79
CA GLY A 120 -18.37 0.91 1.73
C GLY A 120 -18.82 -0.32 2.52
N GLN A 121 -20.09 -0.38 2.93
CA GLN A 121 -20.64 -1.55 3.62
C GLN A 121 -20.56 -2.80 2.73
N ALA A 122 -20.97 -2.70 1.46
CA ALA A 122 -20.88 -3.83 0.53
C ALA A 122 -19.43 -4.33 0.32
N VAL A 123 -18.45 -3.42 0.33
CA VAL A 123 -17.03 -3.80 0.27
C VAL A 123 -16.60 -4.56 1.54
N PHE A 124 -16.98 -4.06 2.71
CA PHE A 124 -16.64 -4.69 3.98
C PHE A 124 -17.36 -6.02 4.20
N ASP A 125 -18.60 -6.17 3.73
CA ASP A 125 -19.33 -7.43 3.76
C ASP A 125 -18.49 -8.54 3.09
N VAL A 126 -17.88 -8.25 1.93
CA VAL A 126 -16.99 -9.19 1.21
C VAL A 126 -15.65 -9.38 1.92
N ILE A 127 -14.99 -8.28 2.35
CA ILE A 127 -13.65 -8.37 2.96
C ILE A 127 -13.65 -9.17 4.26
N LEU A 128 -14.75 -9.10 5.01
CA LEU A 128 -14.92 -9.78 6.30
C LEU A 128 -15.49 -11.20 6.17
N GLU A 129 -15.76 -11.69 4.96
CA GLU A 129 -16.16 -13.08 4.75
C GLU A 129 -15.06 -14.05 5.23
N PRO A 130 -15.44 -15.16 5.90
CA PRO A 130 -14.47 -16.18 6.30
C PRO A 130 -13.66 -16.70 5.11
N GLY A 131 -12.33 -16.63 5.21
CA GLY A 131 -11.43 -17.11 4.15
C GLY A 131 -10.98 -16.04 3.16
N PHE A 132 -11.59 -14.84 3.14
CA PHE A 132 -11.22 -13.80 2.17
C PHE A 132 -9.79 -13.31 2.38
N LEU A 133 -9.42 -12.96 3.62
CA LEU A 133 -8.06 -12.51 3.92
C LEU A 133 -7.02 -13.64 3.73
N GLU A 134 -7.39 -14.89 4.04
CA GLU A 134 -6.56 -16.07 3.75
C GLU A 134 -6.28 -16.19 2.24
N GLN A 135 -7.31 -16.00 1.40
CA GLN A 135 -7.17 -15.99 -0.05
C GLN A 135 -6.24 -14.86 -0.50
N VAL A 136 -6.43 -13.63 -0.01
CA VAL A 136 -5.57 -12.50 -0.36
C VAL A 136 -4.10 -12.79 -0.04
N ARG A 137 -3.82 -13.37 1.15
CA ARG A 137 -2.46 -13.77 1.53
C ARG A 137 -1.91 -14.86 0.60
N SER A 138 -2.66 -15.93 0.38
CA SER A 138 -2.26 -17.04 -0.49
C SER A 138 -1.94 -16.57 -1.91
N THR A 139 -2.81 -15.76 -2.49
CA THR A 139 -2.65 -15.21 -3.84
C THR A 139 -1.52 -14.19 -3.91
N GLY A 140 -1.31 -13.38 -2.86
CA GLY A 140 -0.15 -12.49 -2.74
C GLY A 140 1.18 -13.22 -2.76
N GLU A 141 1.30 -14.31 -1.99
CA GLU A 141 2.51 -15.14 -1.99
C GLU A 141 2.75 -15.83 -3.33
N ARG A 142 1.69 -16.29 -4.00
CA ARG A 142 1.79 -16.86 -5.35
C ARG A 142 2.30 -15.84 -6.36
N LEU A 143 1.72 -14.64 -6.38
CA LEU A 143 2.15 -13.57 -7.29
C LEU A 143 3.60 -13.14 -7.01
N ARG A 144 3.98 -13.00 -5.74
CA ARG A 144 5.37 -12.74 -5.34
C ARG A 144 6.30 -13.83 -5.86
N GLY A 145 5.99 -15.11 -5.56
CA GLY A 145 6.83 -16.23 -5.95
C GLY A 145 7.00 -16.33 -7.47
N ALA A 146 5.92 -16.10 -8.24
CA ALA A 146 5.98 -16.11 -9.69
C ALA A 146 6.86 -14.97 -10.26
N LEU A 147 6.77 -13.76 -9.66
CA LEU A 147 7.67 -12.65 -10.01
C LEU A 147 9.13 -12.95 -9.66
N GLU A 148 9.39 -13.46 -8.45
CA GLU A 148 10.75 -13.80 -8.00
C GLU A 148 11.38 -14.91 -8.86
N GLN A 149 10.59 -15.91 -9.29
CA GLN A 149 11.04 -16.95 -10.22
C GLN A 149 11.29 -16.43 -11.64
N MET A 150 10.59 -15.39 -12.06
CA MET A 150 10.76 -14.78 -13.38
C MET A 150 12.05 -13.93 -13.45
N ILE A 151 12.42 -13.23 -12.37
CA ILE A 151 13.52 -12.25 -12.34
C ILE A 151 14.85 -12.79 -12.88
N PRO A 152 15.34 -14.01 -12.53
CA PRO A 152 16.61 -14.51 -13.03
C PRO A 152 16.73 -14.60 -14.56
N ASN A 153 15.61 -14.73 -15.28
CA ASN A 153 15.61 -14.75 -16.75
C ASN A 153 15.74 -13.34 -17.37
N HIS A 154 15.61 -12.30 -16.53
CA HIS A 154 15.57 -10.89 -16.91
C HIS A 154 16.40 -10.03 -15.95
N ASP A 155 17.49 -10.59 -15.44
CA ASP A 155 18.34 -9.96 -14.43
C ASP A 155 18.98 -8.65 -14.94
N HIS A 156 19.12 -8.48 -16.24
CA HIS A 156 19.54 -7.23 -16.87
C HIS A 156 18.54 -6.08 -16.63
N LEU A 157 17.27 -6.38 -16.35
CA LEU A 157 16.19 -5.40 -16.19
C LEU A 157 15.66 -5.31 -14.76
N PHE A 158 15.45 -6.45 -14.10
CA PHE A 158 14.84 -6.53 -12.76
C PHE A 158 15.88 -6.88 -11.68
N GLU A 159 15.64 -6.37 -10.47
CA GLU A 159 16.54 -6.53 -9.32
C GLU A 159 15.90 -7.35 -8.20
N SER A 160 14.69 -6.98 -7.75
CA SER A 160 14.04 -7.61 -6.59
C SER A 160 12.53 -7.36 -6.57
N VAL A 161 11.80 -8.16 -5.79
CA VAL A 161 10.38 -7.93 -5.44
C VAL A 161 10.29 -7.40 -4.01
N ARG A 162 9.47 -6.37 -3.79
CA ARG A 162 9.24 -5.74 -2.48
C ARG A 162 7.75 -5.60 -2.21
N GLY A 163 7.37 -5.36 -0.95
CA GLY A 163 5.97 -5.10 -0.56
C GLY A 163 5.36 -6.16 0.35
N LEU A 164 4.04 -6.09 0.54
CA LEU A 164 3.27 -6.98 1.42
C LEU A 164 1.93 -7.34 0.75
N GLY A 165 1.47 -8.58 0.91
CA GLY A 165 0.21 -9.06 0.33
C GLY A 165 0.12 -8.82 -1.18
N LEU A 166 -0.96 -8.17 -1.63
CA LEU A 166 -1.16 -7.77 -3.03
C LEU A 166 -0.74 -6.30 -3.29
N MET A 167 0.13 -5.75 -2.45
CA MET A 167 0.82 -4.48 -2.68
C MET A 167 2.29 -4.76 -2.99
N LEU A 168 2.58 -5.10 -4.24
CA LEU A 168 3.90 -5.53 -4.67
C LEU A 168 4.56 -4.51 -5.59
N GLY A 169 5.89 -4.49 -5.56
CA GLY A 169 6.72 -3.69 -6.45
C GLY A 169 7.89 -4.52 -6.98
N VAL A 170 8.15 -4.42 -8.28
CA VAL A 170 9.34 -4.98 -8.92
C VAL A 170 10.34 -3.85 -9.10
N LYS A 171 11.45 -3.92 -8.35
CA LYS A 171 12.57 -2.99 -8.49
C LYS A 171 13.27 -3.26 -9.81
N MET A 172 13.44 -2.20 -10.60
CA MET A 172 14.12 -2.22 -11.88
C MET A 172 15.52 -1.61 -11.75
N LYS A 173 16.43 -2.09 -12.59
CA LYS A 173 17.78 -1.51 -12.75
C LYS A 173 17.78 -0.24 -13.61
N THR A 174 16.67 0.01 -14.30
CA THR A 174 16.45 1.14 -15.22
C THR A 174 15.21 1.93 -14.81
N ASP A 175 14.93 3.06 -15.47
CA ASP A 175 13.73 3.86 -15.18
C ASP A 175 12.45 3.04 -15.41
N SER A 176 11.60 2.97 -14.38
CA SER A 176 10.37 2.17 -14.43
C SER A 176 9.27 2.84 -15.25
N ARG A 177 9.31 4.16 -15.48
CA ARG A 177 8.25 4.87 -16.23
C ARG A 177 8.25 4.50 -17.70
N ALA A 178 9.43 4.46 -18.32
CA ALA A 178 9.56 4.02 -19.71
C ALA A 178 9.04 2.58 -19.90
N PHE A 179 9.41 1.67 -18.99
CA PHE A 179 8.96 0.29 -19.06
C PHE A 179 7.46 0.13 -18.81
N VAL A 180 6.89 0.82 -17.80
CA VAL A 180 5.44 0.82 -17.57
C VAL A 180 4.66 1.37 -18.77
N THR A 181 5.20 2.36 -19.46
CA THR A 181 4.59 2.88 -20.70
C THR A 181 4.60 1.81 -21.79
N TYR A 182 5.74 1.15 -21.99
CA TYR A 182 5.90 0.06 -22.96
C TYR A 182 4.97 -1.14 -22.68
N LEU A 183 4.75 -1.48 -21.41
CA LEU A 183 3.85 -2.58 -21.01
C LEU A 183 2.39 -2.36 -21.44
N ARG A 184 1.95 -1.11 -21.62
CA ARG A 184 0.58 -0.81 -22.08
C ARG A 184 0.32 -1.36 -23.47
N ASP A 185 1.31 -1.25 -24.35
CA ASP A 185 1.23 -1.79 -25.72
C ASP A 185 1.26 -3.33 -25.74
N HIS A 186 1.61 -3.95 -24.61
CA HIS A 186 1.66 -5.40 -24.39
C HIS A 186 0.46 -5.91 -23.56
N GLY A 187 -0.55 -5.05 -23.34
CA GLY A 187 -1.78 -5.39 -22.64
C GLY A 187 -1.64 -5.47 -21.12
N LEU A 188 -0.57 -4.92 -20.55
CA LEU A 188 -0.35 -4.88 -19.10
C LEU A 188 -0.46 -3.46 -18.55
N LEU A 189 -1.37 -3.27 -17.60
CA LEU A 189 -1.57 -2.00 -16.91
C LEU A 189 -0.93 -2.07 -15.52
N THR A 190 0.28 -1.52 -15.40
CA THR A 190 1.00 -1.34 -14.14
C THR A 190 1.22 0.15 -13.86
N VAL A 191 1.85 0.47 -12.73
CA VAL A 191 2.10 1.87 -12.36
C VAL A 191 3.53 2.04 -11.90
N ALA A 192 4.25 3.02 -12.45
CA ALA A 192 5.58 3.37 -11.95
C ALA A 192 5.49 4.05 -10.57
N ALA A 193 6.52 3.85 -9.76
CA ALA A 193 6.73 4.52 -8.48
C ALA A 193 8.18 5.00 -8.37
N GLY A 194 8.47 5.78 -7.32
CA GLY A 194 9.82 6.18 -6.98
C GLY A 194 10.77 4.99 -6.81
N ASP A 195 12.07 5.29 -6.76
CA ASP A 195 13.12 4.28 -6.62
C ASP A 195 13.10 3.22 -7.76
N ASN A 196 12.76 3.62 -8.99
CA ASN A 196 12.72 2.71 -10.16
C ASN A 196 11.88 1.45 -9.94
N VAL A 197 10.71 1.59 -9.29
CA VAL A 197 9.82 0.46 -9.02
C VAL A 197 8.65 0.46 -9.99
N MET A 198 8.34 -0.69 -10.56
CA MET A 198 7.05 -0.98 -11.19
C MET A 198 6.11 -1.60 -10.15
N ARG A 199 4.99 -0.95 -9.87
CA ARG A 199 3.98 -1.44 -8.94
C ARG A 199 3.05 -2.44 -9.61
N VAL A 200 2.76 -3.51 -8.88
CA VAL A 200 1.82 -4.58 -9.22
C VAL A 200 0.75 -4.61 -8.13
N LEU A 201 -0.40 -4.00 -8.43
CA LEU A 201 -1.49 -3.75 -7.48
C LEU A 201 -2.82 -4.30 -8.03
N PRO A 202 -2.95 -5.62 -8.20
CA PRO A 202 -4.15 -6.21 -8.80
C PRO A 202 -5.38 -6.07 -7.88
N PRO A 203 -6.60 -6.31 -8.39
CA PRO A 203 -7.77 -6.51 -7.54
C PRO A 203 -7.51 -7.60 -6.47
N LEU A 204 -8.13 -7.47 -5.30
CA LEU A 204 -7.97 -8.46 -4.22
C LEU A 204 -8.57 -9.83 -4.58
N THR A 205 -9.46 -9.84 -5.57
CA THR A 205 -10.11 -11.01 -6.14
C THR A 205 -9.33 -11.64 -7.31
N ILE A 206 -8.07 -11.26 -7.52
CA ILE A 206 -7.24 -11.85 -8.59
C ILE A 206 -7.16 -13.37 -8.44
N GLU A 207 -7.18 -14.06 -9.58
CA GLU A 207 -7.20 -15.51 -9.69
C GLU A 207 -5.81 -16.01 -10.11
N GLU A 208 -5.56 -17.30 -9.92
CA GLU A 208 -4.30 -17.94 -10.32
C GLU A 208 -4.04 -17.85 -11.82
N SER A 209 -5.08 -18.00 -12.65
CA SER A 209 -5.01 -17.82 -14.10
C SER A 209 -4.51 -16.43 -14.50
N HIS A 210 -4.99 -15.38 -13.83
CA HIS A 210 -4.56 -14.01 -14.06
C HIS A 210 -3.08 -13.79 -13.68
N ILE A 211 -2.59 -14.45 -12.63
CA ILE A 211 -1.17 -14.38 -12.23
C ILE A 211 -0.29 -15.03 -13.31
N THR A 212 -0.67 -16.21 -13.79
CA THR A 212 0.05 -16.90 -14.85
C THR A 212 0.12 -16.04 -16.11
N GLU A 213 -1.03 -15.53 -16.58
CA GLU A 213 -1.07 -14.66 -17.76
C GLU A 213 -0.22 -13.39 -17.56
N PHE A 214 -0.31 -12.75 -16.39
CA PHE A 214 0.46 -11.55 -16.08
C PHE A 214 1.96 -11.80 -16.19
N VAL A 215 2.46 -12.87 -15.56
CA VAL A 215 3.90 -13.18 -15.54
C VAL A 215 4.39 -13.63 -16.92
N GLU A 216 3.60 -14.40 -17.67
CA GLU A 216 3.93 -14.78 -19.05
C GLU A 216 4.08 -13.56 -19.95
N ARG A 217 3.10 -12.64 -19.94
CA ARG A 217 3.14 -11.40 -20.73
C ARG A 217 4.26 -10.47 -20.28
N LEU A 218 4.49 -10.34 -18.97
CA LEU A 218 5.56 -9.51 -18.42
C LEU A 218 6.93 -10.04 -18.84
N SER A 219 7.13 -11.36 -18.75
CA SER A 219 8.34 -12.04 -19.18
C SER A 219 8.57 -11.85 -20.68
N GLU A 220 7.55 -12.04 -21.51
CA GLU A 220 7.66 -11.86 -22.96
C GLU A 220 7.97 -10.40 -23.34
N ALA A 221 7.30 -9.44 -22.70
CA ALA A 221 7.56 -8.02 -22.92
C ALA A 221 9.00 -7.65 -22.50
N ALA A 222 9.48 -8.17 -21.37
CA ALA A 222 10.83 -7.93 -20.88
C ALA A 222 11.93 -8.46 -21.83
N ARG A 223 11.72 -9.59 -22.52
CA ARG A 223 12.70 -10.11 -23.52
C ARG A 223 12.95 -9.14 -24.66
N HIS A 224 11.93 -8.40 -25.06
CA HIS A 224 11.94 -7.54 -26.24
C HIS A 224 12.10 -6.05 -25.89
N TYR A 225 12.18 -5.73 -24.60
CA TYR A 225 12.30 -4.35 -24.16
C TYR A 225 13.73 -3.83 -24.34
N GLU A 226 13.89 -2.89 -25.27
CA GLU A 226 15.13 -2.14 -25.41
C GLU A 226 15.10 -0.92 -24.47
N VAL A 227 16.02 -0.91 -23.51
CA VAL A 227 16.16 0.22 -22.57
C VAL A 227 16.49 1.48 -23.37
N PRO A 228 15.66 2.54 -23.31
CA PRO A 228 15.96 3.79 -24.00
C PRO A 228 17.32 4.33 -23.55
N GLN A 229 18.16 4.75 -24.50
CA GLN A 229 19.37 5.48 -24.17
C GLN A 229 18.98 6.77 -23.44
N ALA A 230 19.67 7.07 -22.34
CA ALA A 230 19.48 8.34 -21.64
C ALA A 230 19.73 9.49 -22.62
N ALA A 231 18.73 10.37 -22.78
CA ALA A 231 18.84 11.60 -23.57
C ALA A 231 19.80 12.60 -22.92
#